data_AF-A0A9D1PCG3-F1
#
_entry.id   AF-A0A9D1PCG3-F1
#
_cell.length_a   1.000
_cell.length_b   1.000
_cell.length_c   1.000
_cell.angle_alpha   90.00
_cell.angle_beta   90.00
_cell.angle_gamma   90.00
#
_symmetry.space_group_name_H-M   'P 1'
#
loop_
_entity.id
_entity.type
_entity.pdbx_description
1 polymer ?
#
loop_
_entity_poly.entity_id
_entity_poly.type
_entity_poly.pdbx_seq_one_letter_code
_entity_poly.pdbx_strand_id
1 'polypeptide(L)'
;MIWARFILTAVMGVALMAWVIFCGIQFIRHSRKLTADGDFVGHVRCEKCGTEYTVKAGDFNKGFMSRYRRVTRTEVHGTAFVNRPYYSYYAKKFDCPCCGKRRYAQVLNINEINRDMREKTLKAGLHWLLLMFIGGMLILVLTGIPISFLDRAARRQAGDMRQQRYEELKERYFGEDTD
;
A
#
# COMPACT_ATOMS: atom_id res chain seq x y z
N MET A 1 -33.15 -15.78 -1.80
CA MET A 1 -31.77 -16.18 -1.45
C MET A 1 -30.67 -15.49 -2.28
N ILE A 2 -30.82 -15.32 -3.60
CA ILE A 2 -29.78 -14.70 -4.47
C ILE A 2 -29.45 -13.26 -4.03
N TRP A 3 -30.48 -12.45 -3.75
CA TRP A 3 -30.31 -11.06 -3.29
C TRP A 3 -29.52 -10.92 -1.98
N ALA A 4 -29.76 -11.80 -1.00
CA ALA A 4 -29.04 -11.77 0.28
C ALA A 4 -27.54 -12.09 0.11
N ARG A 5 -27.19 -13.03 -0.77
CA ARG A 5 -25.79 -13.33 -1.12
C ARG A 5 -25.11 -12.14 -1.79
N PHE A 6 -25.78 -11.50 -2.75
CA PHE A 6 -25.27 -10.32 -3.44
C PHE A 6 -25.03 -9.14 -2.50
N ILE A 7 -25.94 -8.90 -1.56
CA ILE A 7 -25.80 -7.83 -0.57
C ILE A 7 -24.62 -8.14 0.37
N LEU A 8 -24.49 -9.38 0.86
CA LEU A 8 -23.38 -9.77 1.73
C LEU A 8 -22.01 -9.68 1.05
N THR A 9 -21.89 -10.10 -0.21
CA THR A 9 -20.63 -9.98 -0.96
C THR A 9 -20.29 -8.53 -1.29
N ALA A 10 -21.29 -7.70 -1.63
CA ALA A 10 -21.10 -6.27 -1.85
C ALA A 10 -20.62 -5.56 -0.57
N VAL A 11 -21.23 -5.84 0.58
CA VAL A 11 -20.84 -5.26 1.88
C VAL A 11 -19.42 -5.70 2.27
N MET A 12 -19.06 -6.97 2.07
CA MET A 12 -17.70 -7.47 2.29
C MET A 12 -16.68 -6.77 1.39
N GLY A 13 -17.00 -6.62 0.10
CA GLY A 13 -16.14 -5.93 -0.87
C GLY A 13 -15.89 -4.47 -0.49
N VAL A 14 -16.96 -3.75 -0.08
CA VAL A 14 -16.85 -2.36 0.39
C VAL A 14 -16.02 -2.27 1.67
N ALA A 15 -16.21 -3.19 2.63
CA ALA A 15 -15.43 -3.22 3.86
C ALA A 15 -13.93 -3.46 3.62
N LEU A 16 -13.60 -4.38 2.71
CA LEU A 16 -12.21 -4.63 2.31
C LEU A 16 -11.59 -3.42 1.60
N MET A 17 -12.34 -2.78 0.69
CA MET A 17 -11.88 -1.57 0.02
C MET A 17 -11.64 -0.43 1.01
N ALA A 18 -12.55 -0.21 1.96
CA ALA A 18 -12.39 0.79 3.00
C ALA A 18 -11.17 0.51 3.88
N TRP A 19 -10.92 -0.76 4.23
CA TRP A 19 -9.73 -1.17 4.99
C TRP A 19 -8.43 -0.88 4.24
N VAL A 20 -8.36 -1.23 2.95
CA VAL A 20 -7.18 -0.95 2.09
C VAL A 20 -6.93 0.55 2.00
N ILE A 21 -7.98 1.35 1.80
CA ILE A 21 -7.86 2.82 1.75
C ILE A 21 -7.36 3.36 3.09
N PHE A 22 -7.90 2.89 4.21
CA PHE A 22 -7.46 3.27 5.55
C PHE A 22 -5.99 2.94 5.80
N CYS A 23 -5.56 1.70 5.47
CA CYS A 23 -4.16 1.29 5.56
C CYS A 23 -3.25 2.16 4.68
N GLY A 24 -3.66 2.49 3.45
CA GLY A 24 -2.90 3.35 2.55
C GLY A 24 -2.71 4.77 3.10
N ILE A 25 -3.78 5.39 3.62
CA ILE A 25 -3.72 6.73 4.22
C ILE A 25 -2.80 6.72 5.45
N GLN A 26 -2.94 5.72 6.33
CA GLN A 26 -2.11 5.62 7.53
C GLN A 26 -0.65 5.36 7.21
N PHE A 27 -0.36 4.54 6.19
CA PHE A 27 1.00 4.32 5.71
C PHE A 27 1.64 5.65 5.25
N ILE A 28 0.91 6.48 4.50
CA ILE A 28 1.40 7.79 4.05
C ILE A 28 1.61 8.72 5.24
N ARG A 29 0.64 8.81 6.17
CA ARG A 29 0.76 9.67 7.36
C ARG A 29 1.94 9.26 8.25
N HIS A 30 2.09 7.96 8.50
CA HIS A 30 3.17 7.42 9.31
C HIS A 30 4.53 7.60 8.63
N SER A 31 4.62 7.38 7.32
CA SER A 31 5.82 7.66 6.53
C SER A 31 6.20 9.14 6.61
N ARG A 32 5.24 10.05 6.44
CA ARG A 32 5.48 11.51 6.57
C ARG A 32 5.95 11.90 7.97
N LYS A 33 5.43 11.25 9.02
CA LYS A 33 5.89 11.47 10.39
C LYS A 33 7.33 10.98 10.59
N LEU A 34 7.66 9.79 10.10
CA LEU A 34 9.03 9.27 10.12
C LEU A 34 10.03 10.14 9.33
N THR A 35 9.57 10.74 8.22
CA THR A 35 10.36 11.71 7.45
C THR A 35 10.57 13.02 8.22
N ALA A 36 9.59 13.45 9.01
CA ALA A 36 9.66 14.68 9.79
C ALA A 36 10.49 14.52 11.08
N ASP A 37 10.42 13.34 11.71
CA ASP A 37 11.23 12.96 12.90
C ASP A 37 12.63 12.46 12.52
N GLY A 38 12.90 12.27 11.22
CA GLY A 38 14.21 11.93 10.73
C GLY A 38 15.17 13.10 10.94
N ASP A 39 16.06 12.98 11.92
CA ASP A 39 17.16 13.92 12.18
C ASP A 39 18.24 13.82 11.08
N PHE A 40 17.86 14.13 9.84
CA PHE A 40 18.79 14.18 8.72
C PHE A 40 19.28 15.62 8.53
N VAL A 41 20.59 15.78 8.50
CA VAL A 41 21.25 17.04 8.19
C VAL A 41 21.63 17.02 6.71
N GLY A 42 20.99 17.86 5.91
CA GLY A 42 21.31 18.03 4.50
C GLY A 42 22.53 18.94 4.35
N HIS A 43 23.65 18.40 3.89
CA HIS A 43 24.78 19.21 3.42
C HIS A 43 24.45 19.78 2.04
N VAL A 44 24.38 21.11 1.94
CA VAL A 44 24.03 21.79 0.69
C VAL A 44 25.08 22.82 0.29
N ARG A 45 25.36 22.92 -1.00
CA ARG A 45 26.28 23.91 -1.60
C ARG A 45 25.50 24.85 -2.49
N CYS A 46 25.55 26.16 -2.23
CA CYS A 46 24.88 27.13 -3.09
C CYS A 46 25.54 27.19 -4.47
N GLU A 47 24.74 27.15 -5.54
CA GLU A 47 25.27 27.19 -6.91
C GLU A 47 25.80 28.56 -7.31
N LYS A 48 25.35 29.63 -6.64
CA LYS A 48 25.73 31.01 -6.98
C LYS A 48 26.99 31.47 -6.24
N CYS A 49 27.03 31.26 -4.93
CA CYS A 49 28.14 31.73 -4.08
C CYS A 49 29.09 30.62 -3.63
N GLY A 50 28.79 29.35 -3.95
CA GLY A 50 29.64 28.22 -3.56
C GLY A 50 29.62 27.88 -2.07
N THR A 51 28.97 28.68 -1.22
CA THR A 51 28.96 28.47 0.24
C THR A 51 28.27 27.14 0.58
N GLU A 52 28.96 26.34 1.39
CA GLU A 52 28.44 25.11 1.98
C GLU A 52 27.81 25.42 3.33
N TYR A 53 26.61 24.89 3.54
CA TYR A 53 25.89 25.03 4.81
C TYR A 53 25.02 23.81 5.07
N THR A 54 24.63 23.64 6.32
CA THR A 54 23.78 22.54 6.77
C THR A 54 22.32 23.00 6.86
N VAL A 55 21.42 22.16 6.37
CA VAL A 55 19.97 22.40 6.41
C VAL A 55 19.30 21.27 7.19
N LYS A 56 18.45 21.63 8.16
CA LYS A 56 17.67 20.67 8.94
C LYS A 56 16.54 20.07 8.10
N ALA A 57 16.10 18.86 8.45
CA ALA A 57 14.98 18.15 7.81
C ALA A 57 13.70 18.99 7.63
N GLY A 58 13.35 19.82 8.63
CA GLY A 58 12.18 20.70 8.58
C GLY A 58 12.25 21.76 7.48
N ASP A 59 13.43 22.31 7.22
CA ASP A 59 13.64 23.29 6.14
C ASP A 59 13.86 22.59 4.78
N PHE A 60 14.36 21.35 4.80
CA PHE A 60 14.44 20.50 3.62
C PHE A 60 13.06 20.28 3.00
N ASN A 61 12.00 20.10 3.80
CA ASN A 61 10.64 19.85 3.31
C ASN A 61 9.86 21.10 2.89
N LYS A 62 10.30 22.32 3.23
CA LYS A 62 9.57 23.57 2.88
C LYS A 62 9.64 23.94 1.40
N GLY A 63 10.67 23.49 0.68
CA GLY A 63 10.83 23.79 -0.75
C GLY A 63 9.98 22.88 -1.65
N PHE A 64 9.14 23.46 -2.51
CA PHE A 64 8.38 22.72 -3.53
C PHE A 64 9.18 22.44 -4.82
N MET A 65 10.22 23.25 -5.11
CA MET A 65 10.91 23.23 -6.40
C MET A 65 12.30 22.58 -6.27
N SER A 66 12.48 21.42 -6.90
CA SER A 66 13.74 20.68 -6.97
C SER A 66 14.14 20.40 -8.42
N ARG A 67 15.44 20.42 -8.70
CA ARG A 67 16.06 19.95 -9.94
C ARG A 67 16.88 18.71 -9.62
N TYR A 68 16.75 17.65 -10.40
CA TYR A 68 17.53 16.43 -10.18
C TYR A 68 17.89 15.75 -11.50
N ARG A 69 19.03 15.08 -11.49
CA ARG A 69 19.46 14.14 -12.53
C ARG A 69 19.63 12.79 -11.86
N ARG A 70 18.80 11.83 -12.29
CA ARG A 70 18.83 10.44 -11.80
C ARG A 70 19.59 9.59 -12.81
N VAL A 71 20.50 8.76 -12.32
CA VAL A 71 21.19 7.72 -13.09
C VAL A 71 20.93 6.41 -12.37
N THR A 72 20.47 5.37 -13.06
CA THR A 72 20.37 4.04 -12.48
C THR A 72 21.76 3.41 -12.48
N ARG A 73 22.31 3.13 -11.30
CA ARG A 73 23.60 2.45 -11.16
C ARG A 73 23.32 1.07 -10.56
N THR A 74 23.72 0.03 -11.29
CA THR A 74 23.67 -1.35 -10.80
C THR A 74 24.84 -1.56 -9.85
N GLU A 75 24.56 -1.78 -8.57
CA GLU A 75 25.58 -2.14 -7.58
C GLU A 75 25.38 -3.60 -7.16
N VAL A 76 26.49 -4.33 -7.06
CA VAL A 76 26.50 -5.71 -6.56
C VAL A 76 26.57 -5.65 -5.04
N HIS A 77 25.51 -6.08 -4.37
CA HIS A 77 25.49 -6.27 -2.92
C HIS A 77 25.34 -7.76 -2.64
N GLY A 78 26.44 -8.41 -2.27
CA GLY A 78 26.47 -9.87 -2.09
C GLY A 78 26.25 -10.60 -3.42
N THR A 79 25.25 -11.50 -3.47
CA THR A 79 24.93 -12.33 -4.65
C THR A 79 23.81 -11.77 -5.55
N ALA A 80 23.23 -10.61 -5.20
CA ALA A 80 22.15 -10.00 -5.96
C ALA A 80 22.59 -8.69 -6.64
N PHE A 81 22.33 -8.58 -7.94
CA PHE A 81 22.42 -7.33 -8.67
C PHE A 81 21.22 -6.45 -8.29
N VAL A 82 21.44 -5.45 -7.44
CA VAL A 82 20.37 -4.54 -7.03
C VAL A 82 20.54 -3.24 -7.80
N ASN A 83 19.62 -2.99 -8.73
CA ASN A 83 19.60 -1.74 -9.46
C ASN A 83 19.11 -0.62 -8.53
N ARG A 84 19.99 0.31 -8.15
CA ARG A 84 19.67 1.39 -7.21
C ARG A 84 19.59 2.71 -7.96
N PRO A 85 18.56 3.54 -7.71
CA PRO A 85 18.54 4.90 -8.23
C PRO A 85 19.65 5.70 -7.55
N TYR A 86 20.65 6.11 -8.32
CA TYR A 86 21.75 6.97 -7.90
C TYR A 86 21.46 8.39 -8.40
N TYR A 87 21.49 9.39 -7.53
CA TYR A 87 21.36 10.78 -7.96
C TYR A 87 22.75 11.33 -8.22
N SER A 88 23.07 11.61 -9.50
CA SER A 88 24.33 12.27 -9.86
C SER A 88 24.28 13.77 -9.56
N TYR A 89 23.08 14.35 -9.53
CA TYR A 89 22.87 15.73 -9.17
C TYR A 89 21.46 15.91 -8.59
N TYR A 90 21.37 16.65 -7.49
CA TYR A 90 20.10 17.04 -6.87
C TYR A 90 20.27 18.43 -6.27
N ALA A 91 19.43 19.38 -6.65
CA ALA A 91 19.45 20.74 -6.15
C ALA A 91 18.04 21.19 -5.77
N LYS A 92 17.95 21.95 -4.68
CA LYS A 92 16.68 22.46 -4.16
C LYS A 92 16.86 23.91 -3.74
N LYS A 93 15.77 24.70 -3.79
CA LYS A 93 15.81 26.10 -3.36
C LYS A 93 15.86 26.19 -1.84
N PHE A 94 16.90 26.85 -1.33
CA PHE A 94 17.14 27.10 0.09
C PHE A 94 17.48 28.57 0.32
N ASP A 95 17.20 29.06 1.52
CA ASP A 95 17.60 30.38 1.98
C ASP A 95 19.12 30.37 2.25
N CYS A 96 19.88 31.06 1.39
CA CYS A 96 21.34 31.06 1.48
C CYS A 96 21.82 32.09 2.51
N PRO A 97 22.63 31.71 3.52
CA PRO A 97 23.13 32.64 4.55
C PRO A 97 24.06 33.72 3.98
N CYS A 98 24.80 33.40 2.91
CA CYS A 98 25.72 34.33 2.26
C CYS A 98 25.01 35.28 1.27
N CYS A 99 24.00 34.80 0.52
CA CYS A 99 23.29 35.61 -0.47
C CYS A 99 22.05 36.35 0.07
N GLY A 100 21.57 35.98 1.27
CA GLY A 100 20.35 36.53 1.87
C GLY A 100 19.08 36.32 1.04
N LYS A 101 19.09 35.40 0.07
CA LYS A 101 17.99 35.14 -0.88
C LYS A 101 17.83 33.63 -1.10
N ARG A 102 16.60 33.20 -1.44
CA ARG A 102 16.33 31.83 -1.89
C ARG A 102 17.04 31.52 -3.20
N ARG A 103 17.96 30.56 -3.18
CA ARG A 103 18.74 30.12 -4.34
C ARG A 103 18.77 28.61 -4.42
N TYR A 104 19.03 28.08 -5.61
CA TYR A 104 19.32 26.67 -5.77
C TYR A 104 20.62 26.35 -5.05
N ALA A 105 20.58 25.33 -4.19
CA ALA A 105 21.76 24.72 -3.63
C ALA A 105 21.71 23.21 -3.89
N GLN A 106 22.84 22.68 -4.33
CA GLN A 106 23.05 21.27 -4.59
C GLN A 106 23.15 20.54 -3.26
N VAL A 107 22.34 19.51 -3.07
CA VAL A 107 22.40 18.63 -1.91
C VAL A 107 23.49 17.61 -2.17
N LEU A 108 24.62 17.76 -1.48
CA LEU A 108 25.78 16.88 -1.62
C LEU A 108 25.47 15.49 -1.04
N ASN A 109 24.69 15.45 0.04
CA ASN A 109 24.37 14.21 0.73
C ASN A 109 23.04 13.54 0.31
N ILE A 110 22.62 13.69 -0.95
CA ILE A 110 21.31 13.17 -1.38
C ILE A 110 21.25 11.64 -1.36
N ASN A 111 22.36 10.96 -1.65
CA ASN A 111 22.39 9.51 -1.77
C ASN A 111 22.34 8.80 -0.39
N GLU A 112 22.98 9.35 0.64
CA GLU A 112 22.88 8.78 2.00
C GLU A 112 21.50 9.06 2.60
N ILE A 113 20.98 10.29 2.44
CA ILE A 113 19.61 10.63 2.86
C ILE A 113 18.60 9.69 2.20
N ASN A 114 18.74 9.42 0.90
CA ASN A 114 17.85 8.51 0.20
C ASN A 114 18.02 7.05 0.66
N ARG A 115 19.23 6.60 1.00
CA ARG A 115 19.47 5.25 1.52
C ARG A 115 18.79 5.06 2.87
N ASP A 116 18.99 5.99 3.80
CA ASP A 116 18.42 5.95 5.14
C ASP A 116 16.90 6.10 5.11
N MET A 117 16.38 7.02 4.31
CA MET A 117 14.93 7.16 4.09
C MET A 117 14.34 5.89 3.50
N ARG A 118 15.01 5.26 2.52
CA ARG A 118 14.50 4.05 1.87
C ARG A 118 14.48 2.87 2.82
N GLU A 119 15.50 2.68 3.65
CA GLU A 119 15.52 1.61 4.64
C GLU A 119 14.41 1.78 5.68
N LYS A 120 14.26 3.00 6.22
CA LYS A 120 13.18 3.32 7.16
C LYS A 120 11.80 3.17 6.53
N THR A 121 11.63 3.61 5.28
CA THR A 121 10.38 3.49 4.52
C THR A 121 10.05 2.03 4.20
N LEU A 122 11.04 1.20 3.85
CA LEU A 122 10.84 -0.23 3.61
C LEU A 122 10.42 -0.95 4.88
N LYS A 123 11.05 -0.67 6.03
CA LYS A 123 10.68 -1.27 7.31
C LYS A 123 9.27 -0.87 7.74
N ALA A 124 8.93 0.41 7.59
CA ALA A 124 7.57 0.90 7.83
C ALA A 124 6.56 0.29 6.86
N GLY A 125 6.91 0.19 5.57
CA GLY A 125 6.08 -0.42 4.53
C GLY A 125 5.79 -1.89 4.80
N LEU A 126 6.80 -2.64 5.23
CA LEU A 126 6.63 -4.03 5.63
C LEU A 126 5.68 -4.17 6.82
N HIS A 127 5.84 -3.32 7.84
CA HIS A 127 4.96 -3.33 9.01
C HIS A 127 3.49 -3.06 8.63
N TRP A 128 3.24 -2.07 7.78
CA TRP A 128 1.91 -1.74 7.30
C TRP A 128 1.34 -2.81 6.33
N LEU A 129 2.18 -3.46 5.53
CA LEU A 129 1.80 -4.61 4.70
C LEU A 129 1.31 -5.78 5.57
N LEU A 130 2.01 -6.07 6.66
CA LEU A 130 1.61 -7.12 7.61
C LEU A 130 0.28 -6.77 8.30
N LEU A 131 0.11 -5.52 8.75
CA LEU A 131 -1.16 -5.04 9.31
C LEU A 131 -2.32 -5.14 8.30
N MET A 132 -2.05 -4.78 7.04
CA MET A 132 -3.04 -4.89 5.96
C MET A 132 -3.45 -6.35 5.75
N PHE A 133 -2.48 -7.26 5.71
CA PHE A 133 -2.74 -8.70 5.52
C PHE A 133 -3.52 -9.30 6.70
N ILE A 134 -3.11 -9.01 7.93
CA ILE A 134 -3.78 -9.51 9.13
C ILE A 134 -5.21 -8.96 9.21
N GLY A 135 -5.41 -7.66 9.01
CA GLY A 135 -6.73 -7.05 9.04
C GLY A 135 -7.65 -7.57 7.92
N GLY A 136 -7.12 -7.74 6.70
CA GLY A 136 -7.86 -8.33 5.59
C GLY A 136 -8.29 -9.78 5.87
N MET A 137 -7.39 -10.61 6.41
CA MET A 137 -7.71 -11.98 6.82
C MET A 137 -8.78 -12.01 7.91
N LEU A 138 -8.73 -11.08 8.88
CA LEU A 138 -9.71 -11.00 9.96
C LEU A 138 -11.11 -10.65 9.43
N ILE A 139 -11.20 -9.70 8.48
CA ILE A 139 -12.47 -9.35 7.80
C ILE A 139 -13.01 -10.55 7.02
N LEU A 140 -12.15 -11.27 6.30
CA LEU A 140 -12.55 -12.46 5.54
C LEU A 140 -13.05 -13.60 6.44
N VAL A 141 -12.40 -13.85 7.58
CA VAL A 141 -12.84 -14.89 8.54
C VAL A 141 -14.19 -14.53 9.15
N LEU A 142 -14.37 -13.28 9.62
CA LEU A 142 -15.63 -12.82 10.23
C LEU A 142 -16.80 -12.86 9.25
N THR A 143 -16.57 -12.52 7.98
CA THR A 143 -17.62 -12.50 6.94
C THR A 143 -17.85 -13.88 6.29
N GLY A 144 -16.84 -14.76 6.29
CA GLY A 144 -16.93 -16.11 5.74
C GLY A 144 -17.79 -17.07 6.56
N ILE A 145 -17.79 -16.94 7.89
CA ILE A 145 -18.60 -17.78 8.80
C ILE A 145 -20.11 -17.71 8.46
N PRO A 146 -20.76 -16.53 8.42
CA PRO A 146 -22.19 -16.45 8.11
C PRO A 146 -22.53 -16.86 6.67
N ILE A 147 -21.66 -16.59 5.69
CA ILE A 147 -21.88 -16.97 4.28
C ILE A 147 -21.85 -18.49 4.13
N SER A 148 -20.93 -19.18 4.82
CA SER A 148 -20.82 -20.64 4.76
C SER A 148 -22.06 -21.35 5.33
N PHE A 149 -22.70 -20.77 6.35
CA PHE A 149 -23.96 -21.26 6.90
C PHE A 149 -25.15 -21.04 5.96
N LEU A 150 -25.25 -19.85 5.36
CA LEU A 150 -26.26 -19.55 4.34
C LEU A 150 -26.14 -20.48 3.12
N ASP A 151 -24.92 -20.80 2.70
CA ASP A 151 -24.68 -21.69 1.56
C ASP A 151 -25.05 -23.15 1.88
N ARG A 152 -24.81 -23.61 3.12
CA ARG A 152 -25.27 -24.93 3.60
C ARG A 152 -26.78 -25.03 3.63
N ALA A 153 -27.49 -23.99 4.07
CA ALA A 153 -28.95 -23.96 4.07
C ALA A 153 -29.52 -23.98 2.64
N ALA A 154 -28.93 -23.20 1.72
CA ALA A 154 -29.31 -23.19 0.31
C ALA A 154 -29.09 -24.55 -0.38
N ARG A 155 -27.98 -25.24 -0.07
CA ARG A 155 -27.69 -26.57 -0.62
C ARG A 155 -28.69 -27.63 -0.15
N ARG A 156 -29.15 -27.56 1.11
CA ARG A 156 -30.19 -28.47 1.63
C ARG A 156 -31.51 -28.29 0.88
N GLN A 157 -31.99 -27.05 0.76
CA GLN A 157 -33.22 -26.76 0.01
C GLN A 157 -33.13 -27.16 -1.47
N ALA A 158 -31.96 -26.97 -2.10
CA ALA A 158 -31.76 -27.40 -3.49
C ALA A 158 -31.75 -28.93 -3.65
N GLY A 159 -31.29 -29.67 -2.63
CA GLY A 159 -31.35 -31.12 -2.58
C GLY A 159 -32.79 -31.62 -2.44
N ASP A 160 -33.53 -31.06 -1.49
CA ASP A 160 -34.94 -31.43 -1.23
C ASP A 160 -35.82 -31.19 -2.47
N MET A 161 -35.65 -30.04 -3.14
CA MET A 161 -36.36 -29.73 -4.39
C MET A 161 -36.04 -30.68 -5.55
N ARG A 162 -34.81 -31.21 -5.63
CA ARG A 162 -34.43 -32.20 -6.64
C ARG A 162 -35.01 -33.57 -6.31
N GLN A 163 -35.06 -33.92 -5.03
CA GLN A 163 -35.61 -35.18 -4.57
C GLN A 163 -37.12 -35.25 -4.80
N GLN A 164 -37.85 -34.17 -4.47
CA GLN A 164 -39.28 -34.06 -4.78
C GLN A 164 -39.57 -34.19 -6.28
N ARG A 165 -38.80 -33.49 -7.13
CA ARG A 165 -38.95 -33.64 -8.59
C ARG A 165 -38.65 -35.05 -9.08
N TYR A 166 -37.70 -35.73 -8.48
CA TYR A 166 -37.37 -37.11 -8.83
C TYR A 166 -38.50 -38.06 -8.43
N GLU A 167 -39.09 -37.87 -7.26
CA GLU A 167 -40.24 -38.64 -6.77
C GLU A 167 -41.49 -38.40 -7.64
N GLU A 168 -41.81 -37.15 -7.97
CA GLU A 168 -42.92 -36.83 -8.89
C GLU A 168 -42.74 -37.44 -10.28
N LEU A 169 -41.52 -37.42 -10.83
CA LEU A 169 -41.21 -38.06 -12.11
C LEU A 169 -41.34 -39.58 -11.98
N LYS A 170 -40.84 -40.16 -10.89
CA LYS A 170 -40.93 -41.60 -10.64
C LYS A 170 -42.39 -42.05 -10.55
N GLU A 171 -43.25 -41.35 -9.81
CA GLU A 171 -44.67 -41.67 -9.73
C GLU A 171 -45.35 -41.56 -11.09
N ARG A 172 -45.03 -40.53 -11.88
CA ARG A 172 -45.65 -40.31 -13.19
C ARG A 172 -45.29 -41.41 -14.21
N TYR A 173 -44.07 -41.95 -14.18
CA TYR A 173 -43.61 -42.94 -15.16
C TYR A 173 -43.72 -44.39 -14.68
N PHE A 174 -43.65 -44.65 -13.37
CA PHE A 174 -43.70 -46.00 -12.81
C PHE A 174 -45.02 -46.31 -12.08
N GLY A 175 -45.89 -45.31 -11.85
CA GLY A 175 -47.23 -45.52 -11.28
C GLY A 175 -48.29 -45.89 -12.33
N GLU A 176 -48.05 -45.59 -13.60
CA GLU A 176 -48.93 -45.95 -14.73
C GLU A 176 -48.85 -47.44 -15.11
N ASP A 177 -47.81 -48.17 -14.68
CA ASP A 177 -47.60 -49.59 -15.02
C ASP A 177 -48.28 -50.58 -14.02
N THR A 178 -49.03 -50.08 -13.04
CA THR A 178 -49.61 -50.90 -11.95
C THR A 178 -51.14 -51.04 -11.95
N ASP A 179 -51.86 -50.53 -12.96
CA ASP A 179 -53.31 -50.76 -13.15
C ASP A 179 -53.62 -51.65 -14.37
#